data_AF-A0A1L3Q2S7-F1
#
_entry.id   AF-A0A1L3Q2S7-F1
#
_cell.length_a   1.000
_cell.length_b   1.000
_cell.length_c   1.000
_cell.angle_alpha   90.00
_cell.angle_beta   90.00
_cell.angle_gamma   90.00
#
_symmetry.space_group_name_H-M   'P 1'
#
loop_
_entity.id
_entity.type
_entity.pdbx_description
1 polymer ?
#
loop_
_entity_poly.entity_id
_entity_poly.type
_entity_poly.pdbx_seq_one_letter_code
_entity_poly.pdbx_strand_id
1 'polypeptide(L)'
;MERIIAVDISGRHRHNSRYLMVCAAVSLSVSGGHVKQIHGVNIKPFVSDNPPEVVDVVKMIERTVEGMEGITIVAEEGDLFNQPEWLSNSMFTASFKYPESLSERMGIEIAHHISLSSRNLLLDPQSWEPIKENL
;
A
#
# COMPACT_ATOMS: atom_id res chain seq x y z
N MET A 1 3.69 3.11 -22.52
CA MET A 1 4.19 3.54 -21.22
C MET A 1 3.02 3.48 -20.28
N GLU A 2 3.16 2.75 -19.18
CA GLU A 2 2.04 2.44 -18.29
C GLU A 2 2.14 3.31 -17.04
N ARG A 3 0.98 3.81 -16.57
CA ARG A 3 0.86 4.51 -15.30
C ARG A 3 0.15 3.62 -14.31
N ILE A 4 0.85 3.23 -13.25
CA ILE A 4 0.35 2.33 -12.22
C ILE A 4 0.33 3.03 -10.87
N ILE A 5 -0.41 2.45 -9.94
CA ILE A 5 -0.31 2.74 -8.51
C ILE A 5 0.10 1.44 -7.83
N ALA A 6 1.36 1.35 -7.42
CA ALA A 6 1.86 0.22 -6.65
C ALA A 6 1.49 0.39 -5.18
N VAL A 7 0.97 -0.66 -4.55
CA VAL A 7 0.51 -0.60 -3.15
C VAL A 7 1.09 -1.76 -2.33
N ASP A 8 1.26 -1.52 -1.03
CA ASP A 8 1.62 -2.54 -0.03
C ASP A 8 0.99 -2.17 1.32
N ILE A 9 0.71 -3.18 2.15
CA ILE A 9 0.22 -3.00 3.52
C ILE A 9 1.13 -3.71 4.53
N SER A 10 1.76 -2.91 5.40
CA SER A 10 2.46 -3.42 6.57
C SER A 10 1.53 -3.59 7.77
N GLY A 11 1.89 -4.46 8.71
CA GLY A 11 1.23 -4.51 10.02
C GLY A 11 -0.01 -5.39 10.13
N ARG A 12 -0.16 -6.38 9.24
CA ARG A 12 -1.22 -7.42 9.31
C ARG A 12 -1.06 -8.39 10.50
N HIS A 13 -0.11 -8.14 11.40
CA HIS A 13 0.07 -8.86 12.66
C HIS A 13 -0.25 -7.97 13.86
N ARG A 14 -0.80 -8.61 14.90
CA ARG A 14 -1.24 -7.94 16.12
C ARG A 14 -0.06 -7.37 16.91
N HIS A 15 -0.17 -6.12 17.36
CA HIS A 15 0.76 -5.42 18.23
C HIS A 15 -0.03 -4.76 19.38
N ASN A 16 0.34 -5.02 20.64
CA ASN A 16 -0.37 -4.49 21.82
C ASN A 16 -1.90 -4.66 21.76
N SER A 17 -2.37 -5.88 21.44
CA SER A 17 -3.78 -6.24 21.32
C SER A 17 -4.56 -5.63 20.15
N ARG A 18 -3.92 -4.83 19.28
CA ARG A 18 -4.55 -4.22 18.09
C ARG A 18 -3.74 -4.48 16.82
N TYR A 19 -4.36 -4.26 15.67
CA TYR A 19 -3.72 -4.24 14.38
C TYR A 19 -3.50 -2.78 14.00
N LEU A 20 -2.24 -2.32 14.01
CA LEU A 20 -1.84 -1.08 13.37
C LEU A 20 -1.30 -1.43 12.00
N MET A 21 -2.11 -1.18 10.98
CA MET A 21 -1.78 -1.40 9.59
C MET A 21 -1.46 -0.07 8.93
N VAL A 22 -0.52 -0.06 8.00
CA VAL A 22 -0.21 1.13 7.20
C VAL A 22 -0.22 0.72 5.75
N CYS A 23 -1.07 1.33 4.95
CA CYS A 23 -1.07 1.18 3.51
C CYS A 23 -0.26 2.33 2.90
N ALA A 24 0.65 1.99 2.00
CA ALA A 24 1.32 2.94 1.15
C ALA A 24 0.89 2.72 -0.30
N ALA A 25 0.69 3.82 -1.03
CA ALA A 25 0.39 3.82 -2.45
C ALA A 25 1.37 4.75 -3.17
N VAL A 26 1.93 4.28 -4.28
CA VAL A 26 2.97 4.99 -5.05
C VAL A 26 2.53 5.08 -6.50
N SER A 27 2.29 6.30 -6.98
CA SER A 27 1.97 6.55 -8.40
C SER A 27 3.25 6.61 -9.21
N LEU A 28 3.31 5.78 -10.27
CA LEU A 28 4.53 5.54 -11.04
C LEU A 28 4.24 5.55 -12.55
N SER A 29 5.17 6.11 -13.32
CA SER A 29 5.30 5.76 -14.75
C SER A 29 6.34 4.66 -14.91
N VAL A 30 5.97 3.55 -15.54
CA VAL A 30 6.84 2.38 -15.72
C VAL A 30 7.05 2.00 -17.19
N SER A 31 8.15 1.29 -17.41
CA SER A 31 8.47 0.54 -18.63
C SER A 31 8.93 -0.85 -18.18
N GLY A 32 8.82 -1.89 -19.03
CA GLY A 32 8.92 -3.29 -18.57
C GLY A 32 10.08 -3.68 -17.64
N GLY A 33 11.23 -2.98 -17.66
CA GLY A 33 12.34 -3.23 -16.74
C GLY A 33 12.74 -2.07 -15.80
N HIS A 34 12.08 -0.91 -15.86
CA HIS A 34 12.50 0.26 -15.09
C HIS A 34 11.33 1.15 -14.69
N VAL A 35 11.38 1.65 -13.44
CA VAL A 35 10.61 2.81 -13.00
C VAL A 35 11.19 4.06 -13.65
N LYS A 36 10.36 4.84 -14.34
CA LYS A 36 10.79 6.06 -15.03
C LYS A 36 10.60 7.30 -14.17
N GLN A 37 9.49 7.37 -13.44
CA GLN A 37 9.15 8.52 -12.62
C GLN A 37 8.19 8.11 -11.50
N ILE A 38 8.34 8.74 -10.33
CA ILE A 38 7.38 8.72 -9.23
C ILE A 38 6.61 10.04 -9.26
N HIS A 39 5.28 9.98 -9.31
CA HIS A 39 4.41 11.17 -9.37
C HIS A 39 3.91 11.59 -8.00
N GLY A 40 3.75 10.64 -7.08
CA GLY A 40 3.26 10.92 -5.74
C GLY A 40 3.18 9.67 -4.87
N VAL A 41 3.08 9.90 -3.57
CA VAL A 41 2.97 8.86 -2.54
C VAL A 41 1.85 9.25 -1.58
N ASN A 42 0.91 8.33 -1.35
CA ASN A 42 -0.04 8.42 -0.24
C ASN A 42 0.29 7.37 0.81
N ILE A 43 0.11 7.73 2.08
CA ILE A 43 0.32 6.86 3.23
C ILE A 43 -0.88 7.01 4.15
N LYS A 44 -1.58 5.92 4.47
CA LYS A 44 -2.71 5.95 5.41
C LYS A 44 -2.58 4.87 6.48
N PRO A 45 -2.64 5.24 7.78
CA PRO A 45 -2.72 4.29 8.87
C PRO A 45 -4.17 3.83 9.11
N PHE A 46 -4.32 2.58 9.54
CA PHE A 46 -5.58 1.95 9.91
C PHE A 46 -5.41 1.16 11.21
N VAL A 47 -6.41 1.23 12.08
CA VAL A 47 -6.41 0.52 13.37
C VAL A 47 -7.63 -0.38 13.45
N SER A 48 -7.43 -1.63 13.87
CA SER A 48 -8.51 -2.60 14.10
C SER A 48 -8.24 -3.44 15.34
N ASP A 49 -9.30 -3.84 16.05
CA ASP A 49 -9.21 -4.83 17.13
C ASP A 49 -9.20 -6.28 16.60
N ASN A 50 -9.66 -6.48 15.36
CA ASN A 50 -9.77 -7.78 14.68
C ASN A 50 -8.75 -7.92 13.53
N PRO A 51 -8.34 -9.16 13.18
CA PRO A 51 -7.56 -9.41 11.97
C PRO A 51 -8.31 -8.87 10.73
N PRO A 52 -7.61 -8.28 9.74
CA PRO A 52 -8.27 -7.80 8.53
C PRO A 52 -8.75 -8.97 7.68
N GLU A 53 -9.92 -8.81 7.05
CA GLU A 53 -10.39 -9.69 5.98
C GLU A 53 -10.05 -9.07 4.60
N VAL A 54 -10.24 -9.84 3.52
CA VAL A 54 -9.94 -9.37 2.15
C VAL A 54 -10.69 -8.08 1.79
N VAL A 55 -11.94 -7.95 2.23
CA VAL A 55 -12.75 -6.75 2.00
C VAL A 55 -12.18 -5.53 2.74
N ASP A 56 -11.58 -5.73 3.91
CA ASP A 56 -10.91 -4.65 4.63
C ASP A 56 -9.65 -4.19 3.90
N VAL A 57 -8.87 -5.15 3.36
CA VAL A 57 -7.68 -4.85 2.55
C VAL A 57 -8.03 -4.02 1.32
N VAL A 58 -9.06 -4.43 0.57
CA VAL A 58 -9.55 -3.70 -0.61
C VAL A 58 -9.94 -2.26 -0.22
N LYS A 59 -10.73 -2.09 0.85
CA LYS A 59 -11.12 -0.76 1.35
C LYS A 59 -9.92 0.09 1.78
N MET A 60 -8.93 -0.50 2.42
CA MET A 60 -7.71 0.20 2.82
C MET A 60 -6.94 0.70 1.61
N ILE A 61 -6.80 -0.13 0.58
CA ILE A 61 -6.15 0.24 -0.68
C ILE A 61 -6.95 1.36 -1.36
N GLU A 62 -8.26 1.20 -1.58
CA GLU A 62 -9.09 2.21 -2.25
C GLU A 62 -9.03 3.58 -1.55
N ARG A 63 -9.11 3.59 -0.22
CA ARG A 63 -8.97 4.83 0.54
C ARG A 63 -7.58 5.44 0.42
N THR A 64 -6.54 4.64 0.25
CA THR A 64 -5.16 5.14 0.16
C THR A 64 -4.87 5.70 -1.22
N VAL A 65 -5.41 5.09 -2.28
CA VAL A 65 -5.23 5.56 -3.67
C VAL A 65 -6.14 6.72 -4.06
N GLU A 66 -7.15 7.05 -3.24
CA GLU A 66 -8.08 8.16 -3.46
C GLU A 66 -7.35 9.48 -3.80
N GLY A 67 -7.72 10.09 -4.93
CA GLY A 67 -7.15 11.36 -5.39
C GLY A 67 -5.79 11.25 -6.09
N MET A 68 -5.22 10.05 -6.22
CA MET A 68 -3.95 9.85 -6.95
C MET A 68 -4.16 9.74 -8.45
N GLU A 69 -3.20 10.25 -9.22
CA GLU A 69 -3.11 9.96 -10.65
C GLU A 69 -2.61 8.53 -10.89
N GLY A 70 -3.33 7.74 -11.69
CA GLY A 70 -2.95 6.39 -12.06
C GLY A 70 -4.15 5.62 -12.58
N ILE A 71 -3.91 4.60 -13.42
CA ILE A 71 -4.99 3.90 -14.13
C ILE A 71 -5.25 2.53 -13.52
N THR A 72 -4.17 1.86 -13.08
CA THR A 72 -4.22 0.48 -12.60
C THR A 72 -3.50 0.35 -11.26
N ILE A 73 -4.18 -0.23 -10.28
CA ILE A 73 -3.62 -0.62 -8.99
C ILE A 73 -2.87 -1.94 -9.16
N VAL A 74 -1.67 -2.03 -8.59
CA VAL A 74 -0.85 -3.26 -8.58
C VAL A 74 -0.43 -3.58 -7.15
N ALA A 75 -0.70 -4.81 -6.69
CA ALA A 75 -0.37 -5.31 -5.36
C ALA A 75 0.15 -6.75 -5.44
N GLU A 76 0.75 -7.29 -4.37
CA GLU A 76 1.11 -8.71 -4.35
C GLU A 76 -0.11 -9.63 -4.14
N GLU A 77 -0.06 -10.85 -4.67
CA GLU A 77 -1.10 -11.88 -4.45
C GLU A 77 -1.32 -12.14 -2.95
N GLY A 78 -0.24 -12.12 -2.17
CA GLY A 78 -0.27 -12.31 -0.73
C GLY A 78 -1.02 -11.20 0.02
N ASP A 79 -1.19 -10.01 -0.55
CA ASP A 79 -1.98 -8.93 0.04
C ASP A 79 -3.47 -9.24 0.00
N LEU A 80 -3.92 -9.94 -1.04
CA LEU A 80 -5.31 -10.33 -1.26
C LEU A 80 -5.55 -11.81 -0.98
N PHE A 81 -4.86 -12.37 0.02
CA PHE A 81 -5.06 -13.75 0.48
C PHE A 81 -4.92 -14.81 -0.63
N ASN A 82 -4.06 -14.55 -1.63
CA ASN A 82 -3.83 -15.40 -2.80
C ASN A 82 -5.11 -15.69 -3.61
N GLN A 83 -6.07 -14.76 -3.60
CA GLN A 83 -7.25 -14.86 -4.46
C GLN A 83 -6.86 -14.74 -5.94
N PRO A 84 -7.56 -15.43 -6.85
CA PRO A 84 -7.27 -15.32 -8.28
C PRO A 84 -7.56 -13.90 -8.78
N GLU A 85 -6.77 -13.41 -9.75
CA GLU A 85 -6.79 -12.01 -10.19
C GLU A 85 -8.19 -11.52 -10.59
N TRP A 86 -8.95 -12.33 -11.33
CA TRP A 86 -10.29 -11.95 -11.78
C TRP A 86 -11.24 -11.65 -10.61
N LEU A 87 -11.08 -12.36 -9.48
CA LEU A 87 -11.89 -12.14 -8.29
C LEU A 87 -11.40 -10.90 -7.55
N SER A 88 -10.09 -10.75 -7.35
CA SER A 88 -9.50 -9.55 -6.75
C SER A 88 -9.88 -8.29 -7.52
N ASN A 89 -9.75 -8.31 -8.84
CA ASN A 89 -10.12 -7.20 -9.72
C ASN A 89 -11.61 -6.85 -9.62
N SER A 90 -12.50 -7.84 -9.45
CA SER A 90 -13.92 -7.58 -9.26
C SER A 90 -14.28 -6.87 -7.95
N MET A 91 -13.36 -6.83 -6.97
CA MET A 91 -13.57 -6.14 -5.70
C MET A 91 -13.21 -4.65 -5.73
N PHE A 92 -12.42 -4.20 -6.70
CA PHE A 92 -11.97 -2.81 -6.80
C PHE A 92 -12.87 -1.98 -7.72
N THR A 93 -13.01 -0.69 -7.40
CA THR A 93 -13.63 0.30 -8.29
C THR A 93 -12.70 0.68 -9.45
N ALA A 94 -11.39 0.71 -9.19
CA ALA A 94 -10.36 0.95 -10.21
C ALA A 94 -9.88 -0.35 -10.84
N SER A 95 -9.19 -0.27 -11.99
CA SER A 95 -8.55 -1.44 -12.57
C SER A 95 -7.48 -1.98 -11.62
N PHE A 96 -7.44 -3.30 -11.45
CA PHE A 96 -6.48 -3.99 -10.61
C PHE A 96 -5.83 -5.15 -11.37
N LYS A 97 -4.55 -5.40 -11.10
CA LYS A 97 -3.84 -6.60 -11.53
C LYS A 97 -2.73 -6.99 -10.55
N TYR A 98 -2.23 -8.21 -10.67
CA TYR A 98 -0.99 -8.62 -10.01
C TYR A 98 0.24 -8.22 -10.86
N PRO A 99 1.45 -8.14 -10.28
CA PRO A 99 2.64 -7.69 -11.00
C PRO A 99 3.10 -8.68 -12.08
N GLU A 100 3.24 -8.19 -13.31
CA GLU A 100 3.64 -8.95 -14.50
C GLU A 100 5.07 -8.60 -14.96
N SER A 101 5.61 -7.48 -14.49
CA SER A 101 6.90 -6.93 -14.89
C SER A 101 7.84 -6.64 -13.70
N LEU A 102 9.14 -6.51 -13.99
CA LEU A 102 10.14 -6.15 -12.98
C LEU A 102 9.88 -4.74 -12.41
N SER A 103 9.47 -3.80 -13.25
CA SER A 103 9.18 -2.43 -12.81
C SER A 103 8.00 -2.33 -11.85
N GLU A 104 6.98 -3.18 -12.01
CA GLU A 104 5.84 -3.23 -11.09
C GLU A 104 6.28 -3.79 -9.73
N ARG A 105 7.07 -4.86 -9.73
CA ARG A 105 7.65 -5.42 -8.49
C ARG A 105 8.51 -4.40 -7.77
N MET A 106 9.36 -3.66 -8.49
CA MET A 106 10.13 -2.56 -7.89
C MET A 106 9.22 -1.47 -7.30
N GLY A 107 8.11 -1.16 -7.97
CA GLY A 107 7.11 -0.23 -7.44
C GLY A 107 6.49 -0.70 -6.12
N ILE A 108 6.17 -1.99 -6.03
CA ILE A 108 5.64 -2.63 -4.82
C ILE A 108 6.71 -2.63 -3.72
N GLU A 109 7.98 -2.95 -4.02
CA GLU A 109 9.07 -2.88 -3.03
C GLU A 109 9.24 -1.46 -2.45
N ILE A 110 9.09 -0.42 -3.27
CA ILE A 110 9.08 0.96 -2.80
C ILE A 110 7.90 1.18 -1.84
N ALA A 111 6.69 0.75 -2.22
CA ALA A 111 5.51 0.85 -1.35
C ALA A 111 5.72 0.10 -0.03
N HIS A 112 6.34 -1.08 -0.07
CA HIS A 112 6.68 -1.91 1.09
C HIS A 112 7.62 -1.20 2.06
N HIS A 113 8.70 -0.61 1.56
CA HIS A 113 9.62 0.14 2.41
C HIS A 113 8.95 1.37 3.05
N ILE A 114 8.06 2.05 2.32
CA ILE A 114 7.31 3.20 2.83
C ILE A 114 6.31 2.75 3.91
N SER A 115 5.52 1.72 3.65
CA SER A 115 4.49 1.21 4.57
C SER A 115 5.14 0.71 5.87
N LEU A 116 6.25 -0.02 5.79
CA LEU A 116 6.98 -0.56 6.92
C LEU A 116 7.64 0.54 7.74
N SER A 117 8.37 1.45 7.10
CA SER A 117 9.07 2.55 7.78
C SER A 117 8.09 3.49 8.47
N SER A 118 6.98 3.83 7.80
CA SER A 118 5.92 4.66 8.37
C SER A 118 5.29 3.98 9.58
N ARG A 119 5.00 2.68 9.50
CA ARG A 119 4.48 1.94 10.65
C ARG A 119 5.46 1.93 11.81
N ASN A 120 6.75 1.71 11.56
CA ASN A 120 7.77 1.72 12.59
C ASN A 120 7.85 3.09 13.27
N LEU A 121 7.75 4.19 12.49
CA LEU A 121 7.67 5.54 13.02
C LEU A 121 6.46 5.72 13.94
N LEU A 122 5.27 5.27 13.52
CA LEU A 122 4.04 5.37 14.32
C LEU A 122 4.10 4.54 15.60
N LEU A 123 4.84 3.41 15.61
CA LEU A 123 4.99 2.54 16.78
C LEU A 123 6.06 3.01 17.76
N ASP A 124 7.02 3.82 17.31
CA ASP A 124 8.10 4.31 18.14
C ASP A 124 7.61 5.51 18.98
N PRO A 125 7.54 5.42 20.32
CA PRO A 125 7.17 6.56 21.15
C PRO A 125 8.19 7.71 21.07
N GLN A 126 9.47 7.40 20.81
CA GLN A 126 10.54 8.39 20.77
C GLN A 126 10.51 9.24 19.50
N SER A 127 9.93 8.72 18.42
CA SER A 127 9.82 9.44 17.14
C SER A 127 8.91 10.66 17.21
N TRP A 128 8.03 10.72 18.22
CA TRP A 128 7.08 11.82 18.43
C TRP A 128 7.61 12.94 19.33
N GLU A 129 8.60 12.66 20.19
CA GLU A 129 9.13 13.63 21.15
C GLU A 129 9.73 14.89 20.49
N PRO A 130 10.53 14.80 19.40
CA PRO A 130 11.09 15.98 18.73
C PRO A 130 10.04 16.87 18.03
N ILE A 131 8.87 16.31 17.70
CA ILE A 131 7.81 16.99 16.95
C ILE A 131 6.85 17.72 17.90
N LYS A 132 6.66 17.21 19.13
CA LYS A 132 5.82 17.84 20.16
C LYS A 132 6.26 19.25 20.54
N GLU A 133 7.55 19.55 20.45
CA GLU A 133 8.09 20.87 20.79
C GLU A 133 7.90 21.92 19.68
N ASN A 134 7.49 21.49 18.47
CA ASN A 134 7.35 22.34 17.28
C ASN A 134 5.90 22.43 16.76
N LEU A 135 4.91 21.95 17.53
CA LEU A 135 3.47 22.10 17.30
C LEU A 135 2.86 22.97 18.41
#